data_AF-A0A3B3VRM2-F1
#
_entry.id   AF-A0A3B3VRM2-F1
#
_cell.length_a   1.000
_cell.length_b   1.000
_cell.length_c   1.000
_cell.angle_alpha   90.00
_cell.angle_beta   90.00
_cell.angle_gamma   90.00
#
_symmetry.space_group_name_H-M   'P 1'
#
loop_
_entity.id
_entity.type
_entity.pdbx_description
1 polymer ?
#
loop_
_entity_poly.entity_id
_entity_poly.type
_entity_poly.pdbx_seq_one_letter_code
_entity_poly.pdbx_strand_id
1 'polypeptide(L)' 'ADLCRDQFSRCGVMALSGQCTSLGGSCGKSCGGC' A
#
# COMPACT_ATOMS: atom_id res chain seq x y z
N ALA A 1 -17.42 1.42 -1.38
CA ALA A 1 -16.44 1.08 -0.34
C ALA A 1 -15.11 1.68 -0.75
N ASP A 2 -14.46 2.38 0.16
CA ASP A 2 -13.12 2.94 0.11
C ASP A 2 -12.07 1.82 0.02
N LEU A 3 -12.20 0.96 -0.99
CA LEU A 3 -11.45 -0.29 -1.17
C LEU A 3 -9.96 -0.02 -1.45
N CYS A 4 -9.64 1.19 -1.89
CA CYS A 4 -8.28 1.60 -2.22
C CYS A 4 -7.73 2.51 -1.11
N ARG A 5 -7.88 2.11 0.15
CA ARG A 5 -7.26 2.81 1.28
C ARG A 5 -6.16 1.92 1.84
N ASP A 6 -5.01 2.54 2.07
CA ASP A 6 -3.91 1.93 2.81
C ASP A 6 -4.39 1.51 4.20
N GLN A 7 -4.13 0.26 4.57
CA GLN A 7 -4.45 -0.27 5.91
C GLN A 7 -3.54 0.34 6.99
N PHE A 8 -2.31 0.72 6.62
CA PHE A 8 -1.33 1.31 7.55
C PHE A 8 -0.81 2.64 7.05
N SER A 9 -0.73 3.66 7.91
CA SER A 9 -0.16 4.97 7.57
C SER A 9 1.30 4.92 7.12
N ARG A 10 2.05 3.88 7.52
CA ARG A 10 3.48 3.70 7.16
C ARG A 10 3.70 3.24 5.72
N CYS A 11 2.64 2.96 4.96
CA CYS A 11 2.80 2.32 3.68
C CYS A 11 3.29 3.23 2.54
N GLY A 12 3.29 4.55 2.74
CA GLY A 12 4.07 5.47 1.90
C GLY A 12 5.58 5.16 1.96
N VAL A 13 6.14 4.94 3.14
CA VAL A 13 7.57 4.60 3.31
C VAL A 13 7.86 3.20 2.74
N MET A 14 6.94 2.26 2.97
CA MET A 14 7.08 0.88 2.49
C MET A 14 7.02 0.82 0.95
N ALA A 15 6.17 1.63 0.33
CA ALA A 15 6.09 1.72 -1.12
C ALA A 15 7.37 2.27 -1.75
N LEU A 16 7.93 3.33 -1.16
CA LEU A 16 9.21 3.89 -1.57
C LEU A 16 10.37 2.91 -1.41
N SER A 17 10.27 2.02 -0.42
CA SER A 17 11.29 1.01 -0.14
C SER A 17 11.14 -0.28 -0.98
N GLY A 18 10.18 -0.33 -1.91
CA GLY A 18 9.95 -1.50 -2.76
C GLY A 18 9.27 -2.70 -2.07
N GLN A 19 8.68 -2.50 -0.88
CA GLN A 19 8.05 -3.56 -0.09
C GLN A 19 6.61 -3.88 -0.54
N CYS A 20 6.16 -3.28 -1.64
CA CYS A 20 4.80 -3.42 -2.15
C CYS A 20 4.41 -4.85 -2.52
N THR A 21 5.35 -5.65 -3.04
CA THR A 21 5.06 -7.03 -3.44
C THR A 21 4.61 -7.91 -2.27
N SER A 22 5.09 -7.62 -1.06
CA SER A 22 4.77 -8.38 0.15
C SER A 22 3.50 -7.88 0.86
N LEU A 23 3.05 -6.67 0.51
CA LEU A 23 1.97 -5.94 1.19
C LEU A 23 0.79 -5.62 0.25
N GLY A 24 0.71 -6.28 -0.91
CA GLY A 24 -0.19 -5.94 -2.01
C GLY A 24 -1.66 -5.75 -1.62
N GLY A 25 -2.15 -6.45 -0.60
CA GLY A 25 -3.51 -6.26 -0.07
C GLY A 25 -3.64 -5.18 1.03
N SER A 26 -2.57 -4.92 1.79
CA SER A 26 -2.60 -3.96 2.89
C SER A 26 -2.32 -2.54 2.42
N CYS A 27 -1.59 -2.38 1.31
CA CYS A 27 -1.03 -1.09 0.92
C CYS A 27 -1.25 -0.76 -0.56
N GLY A 28 -2.39 -1.19 -1.11
CA GLY A 28 -2.74 -1.06 -2.52
C GLY A 28 -2.56 0.37 -3.01
N LYS A 29 -3.15 1.36 -2.33
CA LYS A 29 -3.08 2.77 -2.73
C LYS A 29 -1.65 3.32 -2.81
N SER A 30 -0.85 3.11 -1.77
CA SER A 30 0.54 3.62 -1.74
C SER A 30 1.44 2.89 -2.75
N CYS A 31 1.11 1.64 -3.06
CA CYS A 31 1.84 0.79 -3.99
C CYS A 31 1.41 0.95 -5.45
N GLY A 32 0.60 1.95 -5.78
CA GLY A 32 0.12 2.22 -7.13
C GLY A 32 -0.98 1.27 -7.61
N GLY A 33 -1.58 0.51 -6.71
CA GLY A 33 -2.71 -0.39 -6.97
C GLY A 33 -4.07 0.21 -6.58
N CYS A 34 -5.10 -0.33 -7.24
CA CYS A 34 -6.44 -0.54 -6.73
C CYS A 34 -6.93 -1.94 -7.09
#